data_AF-A0AAU2EC99-F1
#
_entry.id   AF-A0AAU2EC99-F1
#
_cell.length_a   1.000
_cell.length_b   1.000
_cell.length_c   1.000
_cell.angle_alpha   90.00
_cell.angle_beta   90.00
_cell.angle_gamma   90.00
#
_symmetry.space_group_name_H-M   'P 1'
#
loop_
_entity.id
_entity.type
_entity.pdbx_description
1 polymer ?
#
loop_
_entity_poly.entity_id
_entity_poly.type
_entity_poly.pdbx_seq_one_letter_code
_entity_poly.pdbx_strand_id
1 'polypeptide(L)'
;MIGPIRRKDGTAVVLLNLVDDLEYRTYSNVGPAAFRGVSRGEFLVASLLPVHTADGAWLISGAMSSYPKSNATEIARAALQLATDHPELVFRNSEKIKQGWESMRADRQVFVEFFGGDELVLPPAEAEYRLNSYYRQQAAAAQPDRARGRRLLGSDFPGFQLPRALADSDTVGVIYDAVDGLTFYADYGMLRDHFADPAHAGRRQRRDVLRAYLREDSISPRPIRRLATAHPDTVDTVFRKLLRKPEFTWPEHGEALLRRRKPWYYAQEPLPGVSVIGERLGELAAGTGTGRQKFTRSRRAVRHRDHP
;
A
#
# COMPACT_ATOMS: atom_id res chain seq x y z
N MET A 1 18.87 -6.36 -4.57
CA MET A 1 19.29 -5.84 -3.25
C MET A 1 20.08 -4.57 -3.49
N ILE A 2 19.88 -3.56 -2.64
CA ILE A 2 20.53 -2.26 -2.72
C ILE A 2 20.86 -1.78 -1.32
N GLY A 3 22.13 -1.48 -1.05
CA GLY A 3 22.48 -0.87 0.24
C GLY A 3 23.95 -0.90 0.63
N PRO A 4 24.28 -0.34 1.81
CA PRO A 4 25.65 -0.13 2.21
C PRO A 4 26.30 -1.42 2.76
N ILE A 5 27.60 -1.54 2.51
CA ILE A 5 28.44 -2.57 3.11
C ILE A 5 28.67 -2.23 4.57
N ARG A 6 28.18 -3.09 5.48
CA ARG A 6 28.29 -2.90 6.93
C ARG A 6 29.66 -3.36 7.43
N ARG A 7 30.11 -4.52 6.97
CA ARG A 7 31.41 -5.11 7.32
C ARG A 7 31.86 -6.14 6.27
N LYS A 8 33.17 -6.40 6.22
CA LYS A 8 33.74 -7.60 5.61
C LYS A 8 33.84 -8.67 6.69
N ASP A 9 33.50 -9.91 6.36
CA ASP A 9 33.48 -11.05 7.27
C ASP A 9 34.11 -12.26 6.57
N GLY A 10 35.44 -12.35 6.68
CA GLY A 10 36.24 -13.36 5.99
C GLY A 10 36.08 -13.28 4.47
N THR A 11 35.46 -14.31 3.89
CA THR A 11 35.19 -14.44 2.45
C THR A 11 33.88 -13.79 2.01
N ALA A 12 33.08 -13.29 2.97
CA ALA A 12 31.79 -12.68 2.74
C ALA A 12 31.80 -11.17 3.02
N VAL A 13 30.78 -10.49 2.51
CA VAL A 13 30.42 -9.12 2.92
C VAL A 13 29.04 -9.14 3.55
N VAL A 14 28.86 -8.36 4.61
CA VAL A 14 27.54 -8.17 5.23
C VAL A 14 26.97 -6.84 4.75
N LEU A 15 25.81 -6.92 4.13
CA LEU A 15 25.13 -5.81 3.47
C LEU A 15 23.84 -5.50 4.21
N LEU A 16 23.59 -4.23 4.52
CA LEU A 16 22.27 -3.81 4.96
C LEU A 16 21.45 -3.53 3.69
N ASN A 17 20.35 -4.25 3.48
CA ASN A 17 19.44 -3.94 2.38
C ASN A 17 18.53 -2.78 2.80
N LEU A 18 18.56 -1.69 2.05
CA LEU A 18 17.80 -0.48 2.35
C LEU A 18 16.28 -0.64 2.14
N VAL A 19 15.84 -1.71 1.46
CA VAL A 19 14.42 -1.95 1.17
C VAL A 19 13.70 -2.64 2.33
N ASP A 20 14.30 -3.68 2.91
CA ASP A 20 13.69 -4.50 3.96
C ASP A 20 14.35 -4.32 5.35
N ASP A 21 15.43 -3.53 5.44
CA ASP A 21 16.25 -3.32 6.63
C ASP A 21 16.93 -4.58 7.20
N LEU A 22 17.07 -5.64 6.42
CA LEU A 22 17.78 -6.86 6.86
C LEU A 22 19.27 -6.80 6.51
N GLU A 23 20.09 -7.43 7.36
CA GLU A 23 21.50 -7.68 7.06
C GLU A 23 21.66 -9.03 6.34
N TYR A 24 22.32 -9.01 5.19
CA TYR A 24 22.55 -10.17 4.33
C TYR A 24 24.04 -10.52 4.31
N ARG A 25 24.38 -11.73 4.79
CA ARG A 25 25.72 -12.30 4.65
C ARG A 25 25.88 -12.86 3.24
N THR A 26 26.72 -12.19 2.46
CA THR A 26 26.76 -12.34 1.01
C THR A 26 28.11 -12.86 0.53
N TYR A 27 28.07 -13.88 -0.31
CA TYR A 27 29.20 -14.57 -0.93
C TYR A 27 29.23 -14.33 -2.44
N SER A 28 30.37 -14.62 -3.06
CA SER A 28 30.55 -14.57 -4.51
C SER A 28 31.05 -15.91 -5.03
N ASN A 29 30.50 -16.35 -6.17
CA ASN A 29 30.93 -17.58 -6.85
C ASN A 29 32.33 -17.48 -7.47
N VAL A 30 32.83 -16.27 -7.70
CA VAL A 30 34.23 -16.02 -8.13
C VAL A 30 35.18 -15.78 -6.93
N GLY A 31 34.70 -16.08 -5.72
CA GLY A 31 35.48 -16.04 -4.49
C GLY A 31 35.68 -14.64 -3.89
N PRO A 32 36.50 -14.53 -2.83
CA PRO A 32 36.69 -13.29 -2.06
C PRO A 32 37.26 -12.14 -2.87
N ALA A 33 37.90 -12.45 -4.01
CA ALA A 33 38.47 -11.48 -4.93
C ALA A 33 37.43 -10.48 -5.44
N ALA A 34 36.16 -10.88 -5.58
CA ALA A 34 35.05 -10.00 -5.95
C ALA A 34 34.91 -8.79 -5.01
N PHE A 35 35.28 -8.94 -3.74
CA PHE A 35 35.11 -7.92 -2.72
C PHE A 35 36.40 -7.15 -2.40
N ARG A 36 37.47 -7.32 -3.17
CA ARG A 36 38.73 -6.60 -2.92
C ARG A 36 38.57 -5.09 -3.08
N GLY A 37 37.86 -4.65 -4.11
CA GLY A 37 37.69 -3.23 -4.44
C GLY A 37 36.62 -2.49 -3.64
N VAL A 38 35.84 -3.19 -2.80
CA VAL A 38 34.74 -2.57 -2.07
C VAL A 38 35.12 -2.27 -0.61
N SER A 39 34.59 -1.20 -0.05
CA SER A 39 34.92 -0.70 1.29
C SER A 39 33.69 -0.51 2.18
N ARG A 40 33.90 -0.49 3.49
CA ARG A 40 32.80 -0.27 4.46
C ARG A 40 32.12 1.09 4.20
N GLY A 41 30.80 1.05 4.12
CA GLY A 41 29.94 2.19 3.86
C GLY A 41 29.81 2.59 2.39
N GLU A 42 30.54 1.96 1.47
CA GLU A 42 30.17 2.01 0.05
C GLU A 42 28.88 1.23 -0.19
N PHE A 43 28.19 1.55 -1.27
CA PHE A 43 26.94 0.93 -1.63
C PHE A 43 27.17 -0.17 -2.66
N LEU A 44 26.40 -1.24 -2.51
CA LEU A 44 26.39 -2.36 -3.44
C LEU A 44 25.00 -2.53 -4.02
N VAL A 45 24.93 -2.68 -5.34
CA VAL A 45 23.73 -3.07 -6.07
C VAL A 45 24.01 -4.40 -6.72
N ALA A 46 23.24 -5.42 -6.32
CA ALA A 46 23.37 -6.77 -6.87
C ALA A 46 22.07 -7.56 -6.69
N SER A 47 21.93 -8.60 -7.51
CA SER A 47 20.90 -9.64 -7.30
C SER A 47 21.47 -10.69 -6.36
N LEU A 48 20.67 -11.07 -5.36
CA LEU A 48 21.05 -12.10 -4.38
C LEU A 48 20.16 -13.32 -4.54
N LEU A 49 20.77 -14.49 -4.50
CA LEU A 49 20.09 -15.78 -4.43
C LEU A 49 20.37 -16.45 -3.08
N PRO A 50 19.36 -17.00 -2.40
CA PRO A 50 19.59 -17.76 -1.19
C PRO A 50 20.31 -19.07 -1.55
N VAL A 51 21.41 -19.39 -0.87
CA VAL A 51 22.11 -20.67 -1.03
C VAL A 51 21.45 -21.73 -0.17
N HIS A 52 21.20 -21.37 1.09
CA HIS A 52 20.47 -22.19 2.05
C HIS A 52 19.71 -21.25 2.99
N THR A 53 18.39 -21.34 3.03
CA THR A 53 17.52 -20.40 3.77
C THR A 53 17.72 -20.49 5.29
N ALA A 54 18.14 -21.66 5.80
CA ALA A 54 18.37 -21.86 7.23
C ALA A 54 19.69 -21.21 7.73
N ASP A 55 20.69 -21.07 6.87
CA ASP A 55 22.03 -20.58 7.28
C ASP A 55 22.23 -19.08 7.02
N GLY A 56 21.21 -18.40 6.46
CA GLY A 56 21.25 -16.98 6.16
C GLY A 56 22.33 -16.59 5.14
N ALA A 57 22.81 -17.55 4.33
CA ALA A 57 23.86 -17.36 3.35
C ALA A 57 23.28 -17.02 1.97
N TRP A 58 23.74 -15.91 1.39
CA TRP A 58 23.29 -15.40 0.10
C TRP A 58 24.44 -15.34 -0.89
N LEU A 59 24.17 -15.65 -2.15
CA LEU A 59 25.15 -15.59 -3.23
C LEU A 59 24.79 -14.45 -4.18
N ILE A 60 25.81 -13.71 -4.64
CA ILE A 60 25.65 -12.76 -5.73
C ILE A 60 25.36 -13.53 -7.02
N SER A 61 24.32 -13.11 -7.71
CA SER A 61 23.94 -13.59 -9.04
C SER A 61 24.06 -12.47 -10.05
N GLY A 62 24.83 -12.71 -11.11
CA GLY A 62 25.02 -11.74 -12.20
C GLY A 62 25.93 -10.57 -11.83
N ALA A 63 25.66 -9.41 -12.45
CA ALA A 63 26.49 -8.23 -12.29
C ALA A 63 26.37 -7.61 -10.89
N MET A 64 27.50 -7.11 -10.41
CA MET A 64 27.62 -6.36 -9.16
C MET A 64 28.19 -4.98 -9.48
N SER A 65 27.52 -3.94 -8.98
CA SER A 65 27.98 -2.57 -9.09
C SER A 65 28.23 -1.99 -7.69
N SER A 66 29.41 -1.38 -7.51
CA SER A 66 29.77 -0.66 -6.29
C SER A 66 29.73 0.84 -6.52
N TYR A 67 29.19 1.59 -5.56
CA TYR A 67 29.08 3.04 -5.62
C TYR A 67 29.69 3.68 -4.38
N PRO A 68 30.41 4.81 -4.53
CA PRO A 68 31.01 5.51 -3.40
C PRO A 68 29.94 6.14 -2.50
N LYS A 69 30.34 6.53 -1.29
CA LYS A 69 29.47 7.17 -0.30
C LYS A 69 28.79 8.44 -0.81
N SER A 70 29.43 9.17 -1.74
CA SER A 70 28.89 10.37 -2.36
C SER A 70 27.58 10.12 -3.13
N ASN A 71 27.31 8.90 -3.58
CA ASN A 71 26.07 8.52 -4.26
C ASN A 71 24.93 8.14 -3.30
N ALA A 72 25.11 8.31 -1.98
CA ALA A 72 24.14 7.94 -0.95
C ALA A 72 22.69 8.34 -1.27
N THR A 73 22.46 9.61 -1.63
CA THR A 73 21.12 10.13 -1.88
C THR A 73 20.50 9.57 -3.17
N GLU A 74 21.30 9.33 -4.21
CA GLU A 74 20.83 8.71 -5.44
C GLU A 74 20.44 7.25 -5.23
N ILE A 75 21.29 6.51 -4.50
CA ILE A 75 21.03 5.12 -4.09
C ILE A 75 19.79 5.05 -3.20
N ALA A 76 19.60 5.99 -2.28
CA ALA A 76 18.40 6.07 -1.45
C ALA A 76 17.13 6.33 -2.29
N ARG A 77 17.19 7.24 -3.27
CA ARG A 77 16.06 7.45 -4.19
C ARG A 77 15.74 6.19 -4.99
N ALA A 78 16.74 5.48 -5.48
CA ALA A 78 16.55 4.21 -6.19
C ALA A 78 15.93 3.14 -5.27
N ALA A 79 16.37 3.03 -4.01
CA ALA A 79 15.80 2.10 -3.04
C ALA A 79 14.35 2.46 -2.66
N LEU A 80 14.02 3.75 -2.52
CA LEU A 80 12.66 4.24 -2.29
C LEU A 80 11.74 3.92 -3.48
N GLN A 81 12.21 4.13 -4.70
CA GLN A 81 11.47 3.78 -5.91
C GLN A 81 11.20 2.27 -5.94
N LEU A 82 12.24 1.46 -5.68
CA LEU A 82 12.12 0.00 -5.63
C LEU A 82 11.11 -0.46 -4.57
N ALA A 83 11.14 0.11 -3.36
CA ALA A 83 10.16 -0.19 -2.30
C ALA A 83 8.74 0.23 -2.66
N THR A 84 8.58 1.29 -3.47
CA THR A 84 7.27 1.79 -3.92
C THR A 84 6.69 0.92 -5.03
N ASP A 85 7.52 0.50 -5.98
CA ASP A 85 7.10 -0.34 -7.10
C ASP A 85 6.90 -1.81 -6.71
N HIS A 86 7.69 -2.27 -5.74
CA HIS A 86 7.76 -3.66 -5.29
C HIS A 86 7.67 -3.76 -3.76
N PRO A 87 6.50 -3.41 -3.16
CA PRO A 87 6.32 -3.43 -1.71
C PRO A 87 6.50 -4.83 -1.09
N GLU A 88 6.30 -5.90 -1.86
CA GLU A 88 6.56 -7.28 -1.45
C GLU A 88 8.01 -7.52 -0.99
N LEU A 89 8.96 -6.70 -1.47
CA LEU A 89 10.35 -6.78 -1.07
C LEU A 89 10.56 -6.26 0.35
N VAL A 90 9.82 -5.24 0.77
CA VAL A 90 9.87 -4.66 2.12
C VAL A 90 9.39 -5.68 3.16
N PHE A 91 8.35 -6.44 2.81
CA PHE A 91 7.71 -7.40 3.70
C PHE A 91 8.45 -8.72 3.89
N ARG A 92 9.64 -8.89 3.29
CA ARG A 92 10.56 -9.97 3.66
C ARG A 92 10.97 -9.89 5.14
N ASN A 93 10.98 -8.69 5.70
CA ASN A 93 11.16 -8.47 7.12
C ASN A 93 9.80 -8.51 7.84
N SER A 94 9.58 -9.52 8.69
CA SER A 94 8.34 -9.65 9.47
C SER A 94 8.09 -8.47 10.42
N GLU A 95 9.14 -7.79 10.86
CA GLU A 95 9.01 -6.59 11.68
C GLU A 95 8.42 -5.43 10.88
N LYS A 96 8.76 -5.30 9.60
CA LYS A 96 8.14 -4.32 8.70
C LYS A 96 6.66 -4.59 8.47
N ILE A 97 6.24 -5.86 8.46
CA ILE A 97 4.82 -6.22 8.41
C ILE A 97 4.09 -5.68 9.64
N LYS A 98 4.62 -5.93 10.85
CA LYS A 98 4.04 -5.44 12.11
C LYS A 98 3.95 -3.91 12.14
N GLN A 99 5.05 -3.24 11.81
CA GLN A 99 5.10 -1.77 11.72
C GLN A 99 4.12 -1.22 10.69
N GLY A 100 3.96 -1.90 9.55
CA GLY A 100 2.96 -1.55 8.54
C GLY A 100 1.54 -1.60 9.10
N TRP A 101 1.18 -2.67 9.81
CA TRP A 101 -0.13 -2.80 10.44
C TRP A 101 -0.38 -1.77 11.54
N GLU A 102 0.63 -1.49 12.38
CA GLU A 102 0.55 -0.44 13.39
C GLU A 102 0.35 0.93 12.77
N SER A 103 1.09 1.23 11.70
CA SER A 103 0.97 2.49 10.97
C SER A 103 -0.43 2.65 10.36
N MET A 104 -0.97 1.60 9.73
CA MET A 104 -2.33 1.63 9.18
C MET A 104 -3.40 1.82 10.26
N ARG A 105 -3.25 1.16 11.42
CA ARG A 105 -4.19 1.33 12.54
C ARG A 105 -4.18 2.76 13.08
N ALA A 106 -2.99 3.33 13.28
CA ALA A 106 -2.84 4.72 13.71
C ALA A 106 -3.45 5.70 12.69
N ASP A 107 -3.20 5.47 11.40
CA ASP A 107 -3.76 6.29 10.33
C ASP A 107 -5.26 6.24 10.23
N ARG A 108 -5.81 5.03 10.35
CA ARG A 108 -7.25 4.81 10.36
C ARG A 108 -7.89 5.55 11.53
N GLN A 109 -7.28 5.49 12.72
CA GLN A 109 -7.79 6.23 13.87
C GLN A 109 -7.85 7.74 13.59
N VAL A 110 -6.76 8.31 13.07
CA VAL A 110 -6.70 9.73 12.73
C VAL A 110 -7.70 10.11 11.63
N PHE A 111 -7.92 9.22 10.65
CA PHE A 111 -8.96 9.40 9.63
C PHE A 111 -10.36 9.42 10.25
N VAL A 112 -10.66 8.46 11.14
CA VAL A 112 -11.94 8.37 11.84
C VAL A 112 -12.17 9.60 12.73
N GLU A 113 -11.15 10.07 13.44
CA GLU A 113 -11.23 11.28 14.27
C GLU A 113 -11.54 12.53 13.43
N PHE A 114 -10.97 12.65 12.23
CA PHE A 114 -11.20 13.79 11.34
C PHE A 114 -12.58 13.74 10.65
N PHE A 115 -13.02 12.55 10.21
CA PHE A 115 -14.22 12.38 9.40
C PHE A 115 -15.47 11.93 10.18
N GLY A 116 -15.32 11.53 11.44
CA GLY A 116 -16.38 10.95 12.27
C GLY A 116 -16.69 9.48 11.97
N GLY A 117 -15.95 8.86 11.04
CA GLY A 117 -16.15 7.48 10.61
C GLY A 117 -15.05 7.02 9.67
N ASP A 118 -15.02 5.73 9.37
CA ASP A 118 -14.06 5.11 8.45
C ASP A 118 -14.61 5.00 7.02
N GLU A 119 -15.73 5.65 6.73
CA GLU A 119 -16.45 5.60 5.46
C GLU A 119 -17.04 6.96 5.10
N LEU A 120 -16.82 7.38 3.86
CA LEU A 120 -17.41 8.57 3.26
C LEU A 120 -18.05 8.17 1.93
N VAL A 121 -19.21 8.73 1.63
CA VAL A 121 -19.87 8.59 0.33
C VAL A 121 -20.27 9.98 -0.12
N LEU A 122 -19.54 10.50 -1.10
CA LEU A 122 -19.63 11.91 -1.51
C LEU A 122 -19.52 12.02 -3.04
N PRO A 123 -20.01 13.11 -3.65
CA PRO A 123 -19.67 13.47 -5.02
C PRO A 123 -18.14 13.60 -5.19
N PRO A 124 -17.56 13.28 -6.37
CA PRO A 124 -16.11 13.24 -6.55
C PRO A 124 -15.38 14.54 -6.17
N ALA A 125 -15.90 15.69 -6.58
CA ALA A 125 -15.29 16.99 -6.29
C ALA A 125 -15.25 17.29 -4.77
N GLU A 126 -16.30 16.90 -4.04
CA GLU A 126 -16.34 17.08 -2.59
C GLU A 126 -15.39 16.10 -1.88
N ALA A 127 -15.33 14.84 -2.35
CA ALA A 127 -14.41 13.84 -1.83
C ALA A 127 -12.95 14.33 -1.96
N GLU A 128 -12.57 14.82 -3.14
CA GLU A 128 -11.24 15.38 -3.39
C GLU A 128 -10.91 16.57 -2.48
N TYR A 129 -11.84 17.53 -2.36
CA TYR A 129 -11.66 18.69 -1.49
C TYR A 129 -11.46 18.29 -0.01
N ARG A 130 -12.29 17.38 0.49
CA ARG A 130 -12.23 16.92 1.88
C ARG A 130 -10.95 16.13 2.17
N LEU A 131 -10.53 15.26 1.24
CA LEU A 131 -9.26 14.51 1.35
C LEU A 131 -8.05 15.43 1.34
N ASN A 132 -8.04 16.44 0.47
CA ASN A 132 -6.97 17.45 0.45
C ASN A 132 -6.92 18.27 1.74
N SER A 133 -8.07 18.53 2.37
CA SER A 133 -8.13 19.20 3.66
C SER A 133 -7.57 18.32 4.78
N TYR A 134 -7.93 17.04 4.79
CA TYR A 134 -7.33 16.05 5.68
C TYR A 134 -5.80 15.96 5.51
N TYR A 135 -5.29 15.82 4.28
CA TYR A 135 -3.84 15.72 4.04
C TYR A 135 -3.07 16.97 4.45
N ARG A 136 -3.63 18.17 4.20
CA ARG A 136 -3.01 19.43 4.64
C ARG A 136 -2.90 19.50 6.16
N GLN A 137 -3.92 19.08 6.90
CA GLN A 137 -3.85 19.02 8.36
C GLN A 137 -2.82 18.01 8.84
N GLN A 138 -2.76 16.83 8.22
CA GLN A 138 -1.73 15.83 8.54
C GLN A 138 -0.31 16.36 8.30
N ALA A 139 -0.09 17.02 7.17
CA ALA A 139 1.21 17.62 6.85
C ALA A 139 1.60 18.70 7.86
N ALA A 140 0.65 19.55 8.28
CA ALA A 140 0.89 20.57 9.30
C ALA A 140 1.24 19.96 10.67
N ALA A 141 0.53 18.90 11.08
CA ALA A 141 0.80 18.20 12.34
C ALA A 141 2.18 17.49 12.35
N ALA A 142 2.66 17.05 11.19
CA ALA A 142 3.95 16.38 11.06
C ALA A 142 5.18 17.33 11.12
N GLN A 143 4.99 18.65 10.99
CA GLN A 143 6.08 19.65 10.95
C GLN A 143 5.82 20.85 11.89
N PRO A 144 5.79 20.64 13.23
CA PRO A 144 5.48 21.71 14.17
C PRO A 144 6.50 22.87 14.14
N ASP A 145 7.79 22.61 13.87
CA ASP A 145 8.83 23.65 13.90
C ASP A 145 8.80 24.61 12.69
N ARG A 146 8.19 24.22 11.55
CA ARG A 146 7.96 25.14 10.43
C ARG A 146 6.74 26.04 10.62
N ALA A 147 5.84 25.70 11.55
CA ALA A 147 4.64 26.48 11.84
C ALA A 147 4.94 27.84 12.51
N ARG A 148 6.13 28.03 13.11
CA ARG A 148 6.58 29.33 13.64
C ARG A 148 7.06 30.32 12.58
N GLY A 149 7.36 29.86 11.36
CA GLY A 149 7.68 30.69 10.19
C GLY A 149 6.44 30.87 9.29
N ARG A 150 5.40 31.51 9.79
CA ARG A 150 4.12 31.65 9.10
C ARG A 150 4.29 32.46 7.78
N ARG A 151 3.89 31.87 6.65
CA ARG A 151 3.70 32.44 5.28
C ARG A 151 4.76 32.17 4.20
N LEU A 152 5.32 30.97 4.12
CA LEU A 152 5.80 30.46 2.84
C LEU A 152 5.22 29.06 2.65
N LEU A 153 4.63 28.79 1.49
CA LEU A 153 4.12 27.50 1.02
C LEU A 153 2.68 27.14 1.39
N GLY A 154 1.74 27.97 0.95
CA GLY A 154 0.37 27.53 0.67
C GLY A 154 0.25 26.66 -0.60
N SER A 155 1.38 26.37 -1.27
CA SER A 155 1.41 25.92 -2.68
C SER A 155 2.22 24.64 -2.95
N ASP A 156 2.96 24.10 -1.98
CA ASP A 156 3.93 23.01 -2.26
C ASP A 156 3.46 21.62 -1.83
N PHE A 157 2.27 21.49 -1.24
CA PHE A 157 1.67 20.16 -1.05
C PHE A 157 0.94 19.79 -2.34
N PRO A 158 1.43 18.80 -3.12
CA PRO A 158 0.71 18.39 -4.32
C PRO A 158 -0.67 17.90 -3.89
N GLY A 159 -1.70 18.56 -4.41
CA GLY A 159 -3.08 18.17 -4.15
C GLY A 159 -3.30 16.74 -4.63
N PHE A 160 -3.95 15.92 -3.80
CA PHE A 160 -4.54 14.68 -4.24
C PHE A 160 -5.58 14.99 -5.32
N GLN A 161 -5.48 14.29 -6.44
CA GLN A 161 -6.48 14.32 -7.50
C GLN A 161 -7.06 12.92 -7.65
N LEU A 162 -8.38 12.83 -7.79
CA LEU A 162 -9.01 11.56 -8.08
C LEU A 162 -8.63 11.08 -9.49
N PRO A 163 -8.29 9.80 -9.66
CA PRO A 163 -8.22 9.17 -10.97
C PRO A 163 -9.48 9.42 -11.79
N ARG A 164 -9.35 9.61 -13.12
CA ARG A 164 -10.50 9.94 -14.01
C ARG A 164 -11.70 9.00 -13.83
N ALA A 165 -11.47 7.71 -13.74
CA ALA A 165 -12.53 6.71 -13.54
C ALA A 165 -13.36 6.94 -12.26
N LEU A 166 -12.79 7.56 -11.23
CA LEU A 166 -13.52 7.95 -10.01
C LEU A 166 -14.13 9.35 -10.14
N ALA A 167 -13.46 10.26 -10.85
CA ALA A 167 -13.96 11.61 -11.10
C ALA A 167 -15.23 11.62 -11.96
N ASP A 168 -15.38 10.65 -12.86
CA ASP A 168 -16.53 10.50 -13.76
C ASP A 168 -17.71 9.74 -13.11
N SER A 169 -17.57 9.28 -11.86
CA SER A 169 -18.62 8.54 -11.14
C SER A 169 -19.63 9.48 -10.45
N ASP A 170 -20.85 9.00 -10.21
CA ASP A 170 -21.86 9.81 -9.52
C ASP A 170 -21.48 10.05 -8.05
N THR A 171 -20.90 9.01 -7.42
CA THR A 171 -20.44 9.05 -6.03
C THR A 171 -19.16 8.25 -5.86
N VAL A 172 -18.26 8.75 -5.00
CA VAL A 172 -17.07 8.02 -4.59
C VAL A 172 -17.24 7.55 -3.15
N GLY A 173 -17.11 6.25 -2.95
CA GLY A 173 -16.94 5.64 -1.64
C GLY A 173 -15.48 5.70 -1.23
N VAL A 174 -15.16 6.40 -0.14
CA VAL A 174 -13.85 6.39 0.50
C VAL A 174 -13.95 5.55 1.75
N ILE A 175 -13.24 4.42 1.81
CA ILE A 175 -13.30 3.50 2.95
C ILE A 175 -11.89 3.28 3.49
N TYR A 176 -11.71 3.50 4.79
CA TYR A 176 -10.51 3.11 5.52
C TYR A 176 -10.74 1.77 6.25
N ASP A 177 -10.53 0.67 5.54
CA ASP A 177 -10.64 -0.68 6.10
C ASP A 177 -9.38 -1.04 6.92
N ALA A 178 -9.56 -1.83 7.98
CA ALA A 178 -8.45 -2.22 8.85
C ALA A 178 -7.42 -3.14 8.17
N VAL A 179 -7.80 -3.81 7.08
CA VAL A 179 -6.96 -4.75 6.34
C VAL A 179 -6.56 -4.18 4.98
N ASP A 180 -7.52 -3.67 4.20
CA ASP A 180 -7.23 -3.16 2.85
C ASP A 180 -6.67 -1.72 2.87
N GLY A 181 -6.79 -1.01 4.00
CA GLY A 181 -6.38 0.38 4.13
C GLY A 181 -7.36 1.35 3.48
N LEU A 182 -6.86 2.53 3.12
CA LEU A 182 -7.64 3.57 2.44
C LEU A 182 -7.87 3.17 0.98
N THR A 183 -9.14 2.94 0.63
CA THR A 183 -9.59 2.49 -0.69
C THR A 183 -10.69 3.40 -1.23
N PHE A 184 -10.81 3.46 -2.56
CA PHE A 184 -11.75 4.31 -3.28
C PHE A 184 -12.60 3.47 -4.23
N TYR A 185 -13.90 3.72 -4.25
CA TYR A 185 -14.85 2.92 -5.00
C TYR A 185 -15.82 3.80 -5.80
N ALA A 186 -15.90 3.58 -7.11
CA ALA A 186 -16.83 4.27 -8.00
C ALA A 186 -18.28 3.82 -7.75
N ASP A 187 -19.22 4.76 -7.81
CA ASP A 187 -20.67 4.53 -7.68
C ASP A 187 -21.09 3.76 -6.42
N TYR A 188 -20.28 3.86 -5.37
CA TYR A 188 -20.51 3.11 -4.14
C TYR A 188 -21.79 3.57 -3.41
N GLY A 189 -22.18 4.84 -3.56
CA GLY A 189 -23.46 5.33 -3.04
C GLY A 189 -24.66 4.61 -3.66
N MET A 190 -24.63 4.35 -4.97
CA MET A 190 -25.68 3.56 -5.63
C MET A 190 -25.77 2.14 -5.09
N LEU A 191 -24.62 1.53 -4.77
CA LEU A 191 -24.57 0.19 -4.19
C LEU A 191 -25.16 0.19 -2.78
N ARG A 192 -24.76 1.16 -1.94
CA ARG A 192 -25.30 1.34 -0.59
C ARG A 192 -26.81 1.52 -0.61
N ASP A 193 -27.33 2.38 -1.50
CA ASP A 193 -28.76 2.61 -1.64
C ASP A 193 -29.50 1.36 -2.14
N HIS A 194 -28.85 0.52 -2.95
CA HIS A 194 -29.44 -0.75 -3.39
C HIS A 194 -29.59 -1.76 -2.25
N PHE A 195 -28.63 -1.80 -1.33
CA PHE A 195 -28.71 -2.65 -0.14
C PHE A 195 -29.71 -2.08 0.87
N ALA A 196 -29.76 -0.77 1.08
CA ALA A 196 -30.75 -0.15 1.94
C ALA A 196 -32.18 -0.37 1.42
N ASP A 197 -32.39 -0.23 0.11
CA ASP A 197 -33.69 -0.46 -0.53
C ASP A 197 -33.59 -1.25 -1.85
N PRO A 198 -33.85 -2.58 -1.80
CA PRO A 198 -33.82 -3.43 -2.98
C PRO A 198 -35.08 -3.34 -3.87
N ALA A 199 -36.07 -2.53 -3.50
CA ALA A 199 -37.35 -2.38 -4.21
C ALA A 199 -37.41 -1.12 -5.11
N HIS A 200 -36.60 -0.10 -4.84
CA HIS A 200 -36.61 1.19 -5.56
C HIS A 200 -36.27 1.16 -7.07
N ALA A 201 -36.60 2.27 -7.76
CA ALA A 201 -36.31 2.54 -9.18
C ALA A 201 -34.80 2.56 -9.48
N GLY A 202 -34.39 2.25 -10.71
CA GLY A 202 -32.97 2.14 -11.11
C GLY A 202 -32.36 0.73 -10.93
N ARG A 203 -33.19 -0.31 -10.78
CA ARG A 203 -32.77 -1.70 -10.50
C ARG A 203 -31.73 -2.26 -11.48
N ARG A 204 -31.76 -1.88 -12.76
CA ARG A 204 -30.81 -2.42 -13.76
C ARG A 204 -29.41 -1.87 -13.53
N GLN A 205 -29.26 -0.55 -13.47
CA GLN A 205 -27.97 0.12 -13.23
C GLN A 205 -27.34 -0.30 -11.90
N ARG A 206 -28.13 -0.32 -10.81
CA ARG A 206 -27.65 -0.78 -9.49
C ARG A 206 -27.18 -2.25 -9.49
N ARG A 207 -27.91 -3.13 -10.19
CA ARG A 207 -27.49 -4.54 -10.35
C ARG A 207 -26.23 -4.66 -11.20
N ASP A 208 -26.07 -3.81 -12.20
CA ASP A 208 -24.89 -3.81 -13.06
C ASP A 208 -23.65 -3.33 -12.30
N VAL A 209 -23.77 -2.29 -11.45
CA VAL A 209 -22.72 -1.88 -10.49
C VAL A 209 -22.36 -3.03 -9.55
N LEU A 210 -23.33 -3.69 -8.91
CA LEU A 210 -23.04 -4.84 -8.04
C LEU A 210 -22.37 -6.01 -8.81
N ARG A 211 -22.72 -6.22 -10.09
CA ARG A 211 -22.03 -7.22 -10.94
C ARG A 211 -20.59 -6.81 -11.22
N ALA A 212 -20.34 -5.54 -11.50
CA ALA A 212 -19.00 -5.00 -11.70
C ALA A 212 -18.16 -5.22 -10.44
N TYR A 213 -18.67 -4.86 -9.27
CA TYR A 213 -18.00 -5.09 -7.98
C TYR A 213 -17.69 -6.57 -7.72
N LEU A 214 -18.55 -7.51 -8.14
CA LEU A 214 -18.27 -8.94 -8.00
C LEU A 214 -17.25 -9.47 -9.02
N ARG A 215 -17.08 -8.82 -10.18
CA ARG A 215 -16.25 -9.32 -11.29
C ARG A 215 -14.89 -8.67 -11.39
N GLU A 216 -14.78 -7.38 -11.05
CA GLU A 216 -13.55 -6.63 -11.22
C GLU A 216 -12.49 -7.04 -10.19
N ASP A 217 -11.32 -7.43 -10.68
CA ASP A 217 -10.20 -7.85 -9.83
C ASP A 217 -9.49 -6.68 -9.13
N SER A 218 -9.78 -5.45 -9.54
CA SER A 218 -9.34 -4.22 -8.86
C SER A 218 -10.12 -3.93 -7.57
N ILE A 219 -11.33 -4.49 -7.42
CA ILE A 219 -12.24 -4.21 -6.30
C ILE A 219 -12.18 -5.38 -5.31
N SER A 220 -11.85 -5.10 -4.05
CA SER A 220 -11.83 -6.14 -3.02
C SER A 220 -13.25 -6.62 -2.64
N PRO A 221 -13.41 -7.78 -1.97
CA PRO A 221 -14.72 -8.22 -1.48
C PRO A 221 -15.24 -7.39 -0.27
N ARG A 222 -14.41 -6.52 0.32
CA ARG A 222 -14.73 -5.81 1.56
C ARG A 222 -15.94 -4.88 1.48
N PRO A 223 -16.12 -4.05 0.43
CA PRO A 223 -17.31 -3.19 0.34
C PRO A 223 -18.60 -3.99 0.36
N ILE A 224 -18.62 -5.15 -0.31
CA ILE A 224 -19.78 -6.03 -0.32
C ILE A 224 -20.04 -6.64 1.06
N ARG A 225 -18.99 -7.14 1.74
CA ARG A 225 -19.13 -7.65 3.11
C ARG A 225 -19.65 -6.58 4.06
N ARG A 226 -19.13 -5.37 3.94
CA ARG A 226 -19.51 -4.21 4.75
C ARG A 226 -20.99 -3.88 4.58
N LEU A 227 -21.46 -3.78 3.34
CA LEU A 227 -22.87 -3.52 3.03
C LEU A 227 -23.78 -4.66 3.50
N ALA A 228 -23.34 -5.91 3.36
CA ALA A 228 -24.08 -7.05 3.86
C ALA A 228 -24.24 -7.05 5.39
N THR A 229 -23.18 -6.68 6.13
CA THR A 229 -23.23 -6.51 7.58
C THR A 229 -24.11 -5.33 7.99
N ALA A 230 -24.08 -4.23 7.24
CA ALA A 230 -24.89 -3.05 7.52
C ALA A 230 -26.38 -3.25 7.21
N HIS A 231 -26.71 -4.19 6.32
CA HIS A 231 -28.08 -4.44 5.85
C HIS A 231 -28.44 -5.95 5.87
N PRO A 232 -28.46 -6.58 7.06
CA PRO A 232 -28.70 -8.01 7.19
C PRO A 232 -30.10 -8.44 6.73
N ASP A 233 -31.10 -7.56 6.84
CA ASP A 233 -32.49 -7.88 6.48
C ASP A 233 -32.75 -7.89 4.98
N THR A 234 -31.95 -7.15 4.20
CA THR A 234 -32.17 -6.94 2.75
C THR A 234 -31.12 -7.63 1.88
N VAL A 235 -29.94 -7.96 2.41
CA VAL A 235 -28.84 -8.57 1.65
C VAL A 235 -29.25 -9.83 0.90
N ASP A 236 -30.03 -10.71 1.53
CA ASP A 236 -30.54 -11.93 0.91
C ASP A 236 -31.38 -11.60 -0.31
N THR A 237 -32.28 -10.63 -0.18
CA THR A 237 -33.15 -10.19 -1.28
C THR A 237 -32.34 -9.62 -2.44
N VAL A 238 -31.30 -8.83 -2.16
CA VAL A 238 -30.37 -8.29 -3.18
C VAL A 238 -29.72 -9.43 -3.96
N PHE A 239 -29.11 -10.39 -3.26
CA PHE A 239 -28.37 -11.47 -3.91
C PHE A 239 -29.25 -12.53 -4.57
N ARG A 240 -30.41 -12.87 -4.01
CA ARG A 240 -31.40 -13.77 -4.64
C ARG A 240 -31.81 -13.21 -6.01
N LYS A 241 -32.14 -11.92 -6.08
CA LYS A 241 -32.48 -11.21 -7.34
C LYS A 241 -31.29 -11.10 -8.30
N LEU A 242 -30.10 -10.84 -7.78
CA LEU A 242 -28.88 -10.71 -8.59
C LEU A 242 -28.50 -12.04 -9.26
N LEU A 243 -28.44 -13.11 -8.47
CA LEU A 243 -27.96 -14.43 -8.86
C LEU A 243 -29.06 -15.30 -9.48
N ARG A 244 -30.33 -14.90 -9.38
CA ARG A 244 -31.51 -15.71 -9.75
C ARG A 244 -31.53 -17.05 -9.00
N LYS A 245 -31.20 -17.01 -7.70
CA LYS A 245 -31.15 -18.18 -6.82
C LYS A 245 -32.03 -17.91 -5.59
N PRO A 246 -33.25 -18.46 -5.50
CA PRO A 246 -34.17 -18.16 -4.39
C PRO A 246 -33.67 -18.67 -3.04
N GLU A 247 -32.96 -19.80 -3.04
CA GLU A 247 -32.38 -20.41 -1.83
C GLU A 247 -31.12 -19.68 -1.28
N PHE A 248 -30.68 -18.58 -1.93
CA PHE A 248 -29.48 -17.89 -1.47
C PHE A 248 -29.72 -17.19 -0.13
N THR A 249 -28.79 -17.39 0.80
CA THR A 249 -28.71 -16.73 2.10
C THR A 249 -27.28 -16.22 2.29
N TRP A 250 -27.12 -14.97 2.75
CA TRP A 250 -25.80 -14.39 2.93
C TRP A 250 -24.96 -15.12 3.99
N PRO A 251 -25.50 -15.52 5.16
CA PRO A 251 -24.71 -16.23 6.17
C PRO A 251 -24.13 -17.57 5.68
N GLU A 252 -24.86 -18.32 4.85
CA GLU A 252 -24.40 -19.65 4.40
C GLU A 252 -23.60 -19.57 3.09
N HIS A 253 -23.99 -18.67 2.18
CA HIS A 253 -23.48 -18.68 0.80
C HIS A 253 -22.60 -17.48 0.45
N GLY A 254 -22.64 -16.40 1.24
CA GLY A 254 -21.95 -15.14 0.95
C GLY A 254 -20.44 -15.30 0.83
N GLU A 255 -19.81 -15.96 1.80
CA GLU A 255 -18.37 -16.15 1.80
C GLU A 255 -17.90 -17.06 0.64
N ALA A 256 -18.62 -18.16 0.38
CA ALA A 256 -18.33 -19.04 -0.74
C ALA A 256 -18.48 -18.31 -2.09
N LEU A 257 -19.47 -17.42 -2.21
CA LEU A 257 -19.65 -16.57 -3.39
C LEU A 257 -18.44 -15.66 -3.60
N LEU A 258 -17.99 -14.95 -2.56
CA LEU A 258 -16.87 -14.02 -2.66
C LEU A 258 -15.57 -14.75 -2.98
N ARG A 259 -15.29 -15.89 -2.35
CA ARG A 259 -14.11 -16.73 -2.65
C ARG A 259 -14.09 -17.22 -4.09
N ARG A 260 -15.25 -17.66 -4.61
CA ARG A 260 -15.36 -18.09 -6.01
C ARG A 260 -15.17 -16.94 -6.99
N ARG A 261 -15.67 -15.75 -6.64
CA ARG A 261 -15.65 -14.58 -7.53
C ARG A 261 -14.35 -13.79 -7.47
N LYS A 262 -13.64 -13.81 -6.34
CA LYS A 262 -12.41 -13.06 -6.11
C LYS A 262 -11.32 -13.98 -5.54
N PRO A 263 -10.97 -15.09 -6.21
CA PRO A 263 -10.00 -16.05 -5.68
C PRO A 263 -8.63 -15.41 -5.41
N TRP A 264 -8.24 -14.40 -6.20
CA TRP A 264 -7.00 -13.65 -6.01
C TRP A 264 -6.89 -12.99 -4.64
N TYR A 265 -8.01 -12.53 -4.04
CA TYR A 265 -8.00 -11.87 -2.74
C TYR A 265 -7.71 -12.86 -1.60
N TYR A 266 -8.05 -14.13 -1.81
CA TYR A 266 -7.87 -15.19 -0.82
C TYR A 266 -6.64 -16.05 -1.08
N ALA A 267 -5.92 -15.81 -2.18
CA ALA A 267 -4.75 -16.59 -2.56
C ALA A 267 -3.55 -16.38 -1.63
N GLN A 268 -3.50 -15.24 -0.93
CA GLN A 268 -2.41 -14.87 -0.04
C GLN A 268 -2.96 -14.22 1.22
N GLU A 269 -2.21 -14.35 2.32
CA GLU A 269 -2.50 -13.56 3.51
C GLU A 269 -2.39 -12.07 3.20
N PRO A 270 -3.29 -11.22 3.73
CA PRO A 270 -3.21 -9.79 3.53
C PRO A 270 -1.87 -9.25 4.04
N LEU A 271 -1.28 -8.36 3.27
CA LEU A 271 -0.13 -7.55 3.67
C LEU A 271 -0.60 -6.11 3.94
N PRO A 272 0.11 -5.35 4.79
CA PRO A 272 -0.19 -3.95 4.99
C PRO A 272 -0.21 -3.18 3.66
N GLY A 273 -1.19 -2.31 3.47
CA GLY A 273 -1.29 -1.40 2.34
C GLY A 273 -0.25 -0.26 2.33
N VAL A 274 0.63 -0.20 3.34
CA VAL A 274 1.69 0.81 3.49
C VAL A 274 3.03 0.14 3.75
N SER A 275 4.09 0.65 3.12
CA SER A 275 5.48 0.24 3.40
C SER A 275 6.14 1.24 4.34
N VAL A 276 6.64 0.76 5.48
CA VAL A 276 7.36 1.61 6.44
C VAL A 276 8.84 1.68 6.06
N ILE A 277 9.26 2.85 5.59
CA ILE A 277 10.64 3.11 5.21
C ILE A 277 11.54 3.07 6.45
N GLY A 278 12.67 2.36 6.33
CA GLY A 278 13.69 2.29 7.36
C GLY A 278 14.32 3.63 7.70
N GLU A 279 14.72 3.81 8.95
CA GLU A 279 15.39 5.03 9.42
C GLU A 279 16.59 5.36 8.54
N ARG A 280 17.43 4.36 8.24
CA ARG A 280 18.63 4.56 7.42
C ARG A 280 18.31 5.01 6.00
N LEU A 281 17.29 4.43 5.37
CA LEU A 281 16.87 4.85 4.03
C LEU A 281 16.32 6.28 4.08
N GLY A 282 15.52 6.61 5.09
CA GLY A 282 15.01 7.96 5.32
C GLY A 282 16.13 9.00 5.50
N GLU A 283 17.14 8.71 6.32
CA GLU A 283 18.32 9.57 6.51
C GLU A 283 19.06 9.83 5.20
N LEU A 284 19.32 8.78 4.40
CA LEU A 284 20.07 8.91 3.16
C LEU A 284 19.27 9.69 2.09
N ALA A 285 17.95 9.54 2.09
CA ALA A 285 17.04 10.28 1.21
C ALA A 285 16.93 11.76 1.58
N ALA A 286 16.99 12.09 2.88
CA ALA A 286 16.99 13.47 3.38
C ALA A 286 18.29 14.22 3.09
N GLY A 287 19.40 13.49 2.86
CA GLY A 287 20.73 14.07 2.68
C GLY A 287 21.38 14.46 4.02
N THR A 288 22.71 14.39 4.10
CA THR A 288 23.47 14.81 5.28
C THR A 288 23.46 16.34 5.40
N GLY A 289 22.36 16.90 5.87
CA GLY A 289 22.19 18.35 6.06
C GLY A 289 20.78 18.67 6.56
N THR A 290 20.64 18.78 7.88
CA THR A 290 19.55 19.49 8.58
C THR A 290 18.11 19.21 8.10
N GLY A 291 17.42 18.35 8.86
CA GLY A 291 15.96 18.27 8.83
C GLY A 291 15.48 16.86 9.04
N ARG A 292 14.85 16.62 10.20
CA ARG A 292 14.19 15.36 10.53
C ARG A 292 12.98 15.18 9.59
N GLN A 293 13.25 14.70 8.38
CA GLN A 293 12.24 14.46 7.35
C GLN A 293 11.66 13.06 7.60
N LYS A 294 10.50 13.00 8.28
CA LYS A 294 9.68 11.79 8.29
C LYS A 294 9.15 11.60 6.87
N PHE A 295 9.84 10.81 6.06
CA PHE A 295 9.39 10.50 4.71
C PHE A 295 8.07 9.72 4.77
N THR A 296 7.08 10.31 4.12
CA THR A 296 5.70 9.88 4.03
C THR A 296 5.56 8.65 3.12
N ARG A 297 4.99 7.61 3.70
CA ARG A 297 4.12 6.55 3.14
C ARG A 297 3.95 6.55 1.62
N SER A 298 4.57 5.56 0.96
CA SER A 298 4.16 5.14 -0.37
C SER A 298 2.83 4.39 -0.25
N ARG A 299 1.76 4.95 -0.83
CA ARG A 299 0.43 4.32 -0.91
C ARG A 299 0.30 3.59 -2.23
N ARG A 300 -0.18 2.36 -2.17
CA ARG A 300 -0.49 1.55 -3.35
C ARG A 300 -1.66 2.17 -4.11
N ALA A 301 -1.40 2.76 -5.27
CA ALA A 301 -2.44 2.92 -6.27
C ALA A 301 -2.78 1.51 -6.80
N VAL A 302 -4.07 1.19 -6.91
CA VAL A 302 -4.54 -0.05 -7.51
C VAL A 302 -4.03 -0.10 -8.94
N ARG A 303 -2.98 -0.91 -9.20
CA ARG A 303 -2.49 -1.14 -10.55
C ARG A 303 -3.55 -1.96 -11.28
N HIS A 304 -4.10 -1.42 -12.36
CA HIS A 304 -4.69 -2.23 -13.41
C HIS A 304 -3.61 -3.19 -13.91
N ARG A 305 -3.82 -4.50 -13.71
CA ARG A 305 -3.06 -5.50 -14.45
C ARG A 305 -3.70 -5.57 -15.83
N ASP A 306 -3.07 -4.93 -16.80
CA ASP A 306 -3.23 -5.35 -18.19
C ASP A 306 -2.57 -6.72 -18.32
N HIS A 307 -3.36 -7.73 -18.68
CA HIS A 307 -2.85 -8.99 -19.20
C HIS A 307 -3.32 -9.12 -20.66
N PRO A 308 -2.44 -9.65 -21.53
CA PRO A 308 -2.61 -9.68 -22.98
C PRO A 308 -3.83 -10.48 -23.44
#